data_AF-A0A259A2D1-F1
#
_entry.id   AF-A0A259A2D1-F1
#
_cell.length_a   1.000
_cell.length_b   1.000
_cell.length_c   1.000
_cell.angle_alpha   90.00
_cell.angle_beta   90.00
_cell.angle_gamma   90.00
#
_symmetry.space_group_name_H-M   'P 1'
#
loop_
_entity.id
_entity.type
_entity.pdbx_description
1 polymer ?
#
loop_
_entity_poly.entity_id
_entity_poly.type
_entity_poly.pdbx_seq_one_letter_code
_entity_poly.pdbx_strand_id
1 'polypeptide(L)'
;FRYAYQSIGALGAVEMTSPTRVGYVNEGLKRLDVDFETRKYFQLHATLDVKHSESWNKEVIFTLVKANPQTAKPIAEGALMRLCSGARCYEKYKNHFGILSNLH
;
A
#
# COMPACT_ATOMS: atom_id res chain seq x y z
N PHE A 1 -6.47 -23.10 -6.86
CA PHE A 1 -6.07 -21.68 -6.94
C PHE A 1 -4.55 -21.56 -6.75
N ARG A 2 -3.78 -21.29 -7.81
CA ARG A 2 -2.30 -21.34 -7.79
C ARG A 2 -1.63 -20.19 -7.00
N TYR A 3 -2.29 -19.03 -6.86
CA TYR A 3 -1.71 -17.83 -6.22
C TYR A 3 -2.61 -17.19 -5.16
N ALA A 4 -3.56 -17.93 -4.57
CA ALA A 4 -4.53 -17.36 -3.63
C ALA A 4 -3.85 -16.66 -2.44
N TYR A 5 -2.88 -17.34 -1.80
CA TYR A 5 -2.19 -16.81 -0.62
C TYR A 5 -1.21 -15.67 -0.97
N GLN A 6 -0.57 -15.74 -2.14
CA GLN A 6 0.22 -14.62 -2.66
C GLN A 6 -0.65 -13.38 -2.88
N SER A 7 -1.86 -13.53 -3.45
CA SER A 7 -2.78 -12.40 -3.63
C SER A 7 -3.19 -11.78 -2.29
N ILE A 8 -3.38 -12.59 -1.25
CA ILE A 8 -3.67 -12.10 0.12
C ILE A 8 -2.51 -11.27 0.66
N GLY A 9 -1.28 -11.74 0.50
CA GLY A 9 -0.09 -10.98 0.89
C GLY A 9 0.08 -9.68 0.12
N ALA A 10 -0.14 -9.72 -1.20
CA ALA A 10 -0.07 -8.54 -2.05
C ALA A 10 -1.09 -7.48 -1.66
N LEU A 11 -2.33 -7.87 -1.35
CA LEU A 11 -3.37 -6.96 -0.87
C LEU A 11 -3.03 -6.42 0.53
N GLY A 12 -2.57 -7.27 1.44
CA GLY A 12 -2.14 -6.82 2.78
C GLY A 12 -1.05 -5.76 2.75
N ALA A 13 -0.09 -5.88 1.82
CA ALA A 13 0.92 -4.84 1.61
C ALA A 13 0.32 -3.51 1.13
N VAL A 14 -0.80 -3.54 0.39
CA VAL A 14 -1.53 -2.32 0.00
C VAL A 14 -2.22 -1.71 1.21
N GLU A 15 -3.00 -2.48 1.97
CA GLU A 15 -3.71 -2.00 3.16
C GLU A 15 -2.76 -1.32 4.15
N MET A 16 -1.57 -1.87 4.35
CA MET A 16 -0.55 -1.30 5.26
C MET A 16 0.14 -0.04 4.73
N THR A 17 0.24 0.14 3.41
CA THR A 17 1.04 1.24 2.82
C THR A 17 0.21 2.33 2.15
N SER A 18 -1.07 2.05 1.87
CA SER A 18 -2.03 2.97 1.26
C SER A 18 -2.19 4.27 2.06
N PRO A 19 -2.50 4.25 3.39
CA PRO A 19 -2.87 5.47 4.11
C PRO A 19 -1.79 6.57 4.08
N THR A 20 -0.52 6.20 4.26
CA THR A 20 0.59 7.16 4.16
C THR A 20 0.73 7.74 2.75
N ARG A 21 0.58 6.92 1.71
CA ARG A 21 0.76 7.34 0.31
C ARG A 21 -0.36 8.27 -0.15
N VAL A 22 -1.62 7.94 0.15
CA VAL A 22 -2.75 8.81 -0.19
C VAL A 22 -2.73 10.10 0.61
N GLY A 23 -2.18 10.08 1.84
CA GLY A 23 -1.90 11.29 2.63
C GLY A 23 -0.97 12.25 1.90
N TYR A 24 0.16 11.76 1.35
CA TYR A 24 1.07 12.61 0.56
C TYR A 24 0.42 13.19 -0.70
N VAL A 25 -0.47 12.43 -1.35
CA VAL A 25 -1.22 12.93 -2.52
C VAL A 25 -2.17 14.04 -2.11
N ASN A 26 -2.94 13.86 -1.03
CA ASN A 26 -3.83 14.89 -0.51
C ASN A 26 -3.09 16.20 -0.18
N GLU A 27 -1.95 16.10 0.50
CA GLU A 27 -1.12 17.28 0.82
C GLU A 27 -0.53 17.91 -0.44
N GLY A 28 -0.15 17.11 -1.44
CA GLY A 28 0.30 17.62 -2.74
C GLY A 28 -0.79 18.41 -3.46
N LEU A 29 -2.00 17.84 -3.56
CA LEU A 29 -3.15 18.50 -4.19
C LEU A 29 -3.54 19.79 -3.44
N LYS A 30 -3.50 19.76 -2.11
CA LYS A 30 -3.74 20.93 -1.27
C LYS A 30 -2.73 22.05 -1.53
N ARG A 31 -1.44 21.73 -1.74
CA ARG A 31 -0.41 22.74 -2.11
C ARG A 31 -0.61 23.35 -3.50
N LEU A 32 -1.38 22.69 -4.36
CA LEU A 32 -1.72 23.16 -5.71
C LEU A 32 -3.10 23.82 -5.74
N ASP A 33 -3.67 24.18 -4.59
CA ASP A 33 -4.99 24.81 -4.44
C ASP A 33 -6.15 24.02 -5.07
N VAL A 34 -6.00 22.69 -5.16
CA VAL A 34 -7.09 21.80 -5.60
C VAL A 34 -8.19 21.78 -4.53
N ASP A 35 -9.43 21.91 -4.98
CA ASP A 35 -10.59 21.98 -4.12
C ASP A 35 -10.76 20.72 -3.25
N PHE A 36 -11.43 20.89 -2.10
CA PHE A 36 -11.60 19.81 -1.15
C PHE A 36 -12.42 18.64 -1.71
N GLU A 37 -13.48 18.90 -2.47
CA GLU A 37 -14.35 17.83 -2.97
C GLU A 37 -13.59 16.91 -3.94
N THR A 38 -12.69 17.45 -4.75
CA THR A 38 -11.81 16.68 -5.65
C THR A 38 -10.81 15.81 -4.88
N ARG A 39 -10.27 16.27 -3.75
CA ARG A 39 -9.28 15.51 -2.96
C ARG A 39 -9.86 14.71 -1.78
N LYS A 40 -11.18 14.77 -1.56
CA LYS A 40 -11.91 14.13 -0.46
C LYS A 40 -11.64 12.63 -0.35
N TYR A 41 -11.55 11.94 -1.48
CA TYR A 41 -11.20 10.52 -1.55
C TYR A 41 -9.88 10.23 -0.83
N PHE A 42 -8.82 10.99 -1.15
CA PHE A 42 -7.49 10.80 -0.55
C PHE A 42 -7.47 11.15 0.94
N GLN A 43 -8.16 12.23 1.32
CA GLN A 43 -8.29 12.63 2.73
C GLN A 43 -8.98 11.55 3.58
N LEU A 44 -10.03 10.93 3.03
CA LEU A 44 -10.78 9.88 3.71
C LEU A 44 -9.91 8.61 3.88
N HIS A 45 -9.29 8.15 2.80
CA HIS A 45 -8.46 6.93 2.82
C HIS A 45 -7.16 7.09 3.61
N ALA A 46 -6.66 8.32 3.83
CA ALA A 46 -5.53 8.56 4.70
C ALA A 46 -5.79 8.16 6.17
N THR A 47 -7.05 8.12 6.59
CA THR A 47 -7.43 7.82 7.98
C THR A 47 -8.19 6.50 8.12
N LEU A 48 -9.12 6.17 7.21
CA LEU A 48 -9.89 4.92 7.26
C LEU A 48 -9.01 3.68 7.12
N ASP A 49 -8.01 3.71 6.24
CA ASP A 49 -7.21 2.53 5.91
C ASP A 49 -6.31 2.06 7.07
N VAL A 50 -6.09 2.88 8.11
CA VAL A 50 -5.35 2.46 9.32
C VAL A 50 -6.07 1.31 10.03
N LYS A 51 -7.39 1.41 10.19
CA LYS A 51 -8.20 0.37 10.82
C LYS A 51 -8.33 -0.87 9.93
N HIS A 52 -8.29 -0.69 8.61
CA HIS A 52 -8.26 -1.81 7.66
C HIS A 52 -6.96 -2.60 7.79
N SER A 53 -5.81 -1.93 7.92
CA SER A 53 -4.51 -2.58 8.16
C SER A 53 -4.49 -3.40 9.45
N GLU A 54 -5.01 -2.86 10.55
CA GLU A 54 -5.11 -3.59 11.83
C GLU A 54 -5.99 -4.84 11.70
N SER A 55 -7.16 -4.68 11.09
CA SER A 55 -8.12 -5.77 10.86
C SER A 55 -7.56 -6.82 9.91
N TRP A 56 -6.82 -6.41 8.87
CA TRP A 56 -6.20 -7.34 7.92
C TRP A 56 -5.15 -8.23 8.60
N ASN A 57 -4.32 -7.64 9.45
CA ASN A 57 -3.31 -8.41 10.19
C ASN A 57 -3.96 -9.39 11.17
N LYS A 58 -4.94 -8.92 11.95
CA LYS A 58 -5.57 -9.71 13.01
C LYS A 58 -6.54 -10.77 12.48
N GLU A 59 -7.40 -10.40 11.54
CA GLU A 59 -8.54 -11.24 11.14
C GLU A 59 -8.22 -12.07 9.89
N VAL A 60 -7.29 -11.63 9.03
CA VAL A 60 -6.94 -12.35 7.79
C VAL A 60 -5.59 -13.07 7.93
N ILE A 61 -4.48 -12.32 8.08
CA ILE A 61 -3.14 -12.91 8.06
C ILE A 61 -2.96 -13.85 9.25
N PHE A 62 -3.21 -13.37 10.47
CA PHE A 62 -3.03 -14.18 11.67
C PHE A 62 -3.93 -15.41 11.67
N THR A 63 -5.22 -15.26 11.32
CA THR A 63 -6.18 -16.38 11.27
C THR A 63 -5.73 -17.46 10.27
N LEU A 64 -5.32 -17.08 9.07
CA LEU A 64 -4.89 -18.02 8.03
C LEU A 64 -3.60 -18.75 8.42
N VAL A 65 -2.60 -18.02 8.94
CA VAL A 65 -1.32 -18.60 9.36
C VAL A 65 -1.50 -19.50 10.58
N LYS A 66 -2.34 -19.10 11.54
CA LYS A 66 -2.67 -19.92 12.71
C LYS A 66 -3.37 -21.22 12.30
N ALA A 67 -4.31 -21.16 11.35
CA ALA A 67 -5.02 -22.33 10.86
C ALA A 67 -4.12 -23.26 10.02
N ASN A 68 -3.25 -22.69 9.19
CA ASN A 68 -2.28 -23.43 8.41
C ASN A 68 -0.95 -22.64 8.27
N PRO A 69 0.09 -23.01 9.04
CA PRO A 69 1.39 -22.33 9.00
C PRO A 69 2.07 -22.34 7.62
N GLN A 70 1.75 -23.31 6.75
CA GLN A 70 2.31 -23.38 5.40
C GLN A 70 1.86 -22.20 4.51
N THR A 71 0.81 -21.48 4.89
CA THR A 71 0.33 -20.29 4.18
C THR A 71 1.20 -19.06 4.42
N ALA A 72 2.01 -19.04 5.48
CA ALA A 72 2.83 -17.87 5.83
C ALA A 72 3.82 -17.48 4.72
N LYS A 73 4.53 -18.47 4.16
CA LYS A 73 5.51 -18.24 3.09
C LYS A 73 4.88 -17.64 1.82
N PRO A 74 3.83 -18.23 1.21
CA PRO A 74 3.23 -17.65 0.02
C PRO A 74 2.59 -16.28 0.28
N ILE A 75 2.05 -16.02 1.48
CA ILE A 75 1.59 -14.67 1.87
C ILE A 75 2.77 -13.69 1.86
N ALA A 76 3.88 -14.03 2.53
CA ALA A 76 5.06 -13.17 2.56
C ALA A 76 5.65 -12.92 1.15
N GLU A 77 5.68 -13.95 0.29
CA GLU A 77 6.09 -13.82 -1.10
C GLU A 77 5.24 -12.80 -1.87
N GLY A 78 3.92 -12.89 -1.74
CA GLY A 78 2.99 -11.96 -2.39
C GLY A 78 3.17 -10.51 -1.92
N ALA A 79 3.36 -10.31 -0.62
CA ALA A 79 3.65 -9.00 -0.05
C ALA A 79 4.96 -8.42 -0.62
N LEU A 80 6.02 -9.23 -0.66
CA LEU A 80 7.31 -8.81 -1.21
C LEU A 80 7.20 -8.45 -2.70
N MET A 81 6.51 -9.28 -3.50
CA MET A 81 6.27 -8.98 -4.92
C MET A 81 5.59 -7.62 -5.11
N ARG A 82 4.56 -7.30 -4.30
CA ARG A 82 3.87 -6.01 -4.37
C ARG A 82 4.79 -4.85 -4.00
N LEU A 83 5.56 -4.97 -2.92
CA LEU A 83 6.48 -3.94 -2.46
C LEU A 83 7.59 -3.66 -3.48
N CYS A 84 8.24 -4.71 -3.99
CA CYS A 84 9.27 -4.59 -5.01
C CYS A 84 8.72 -4.03 -6.34
N SER A 85 7.51 -4.41 -6.73
CA SER A 85 6.84 -3.81 -7.89
C SER A 85 6.59 -2.32 -7.69
N GLY A 86 6.09 -1.93 -6.51
CA GLY A 86 5.90 -0.52 -6.15
C GLY A 86 7.20 0.28 -6.20
N ALA A 87 8.27 -0.22 -5.58
CA ALA A 87 9.58 0.43 -5.59
C ALA A 87 10.09 0.66 -7.03
N ARG A 88 10.07 -0.37 -7.89
CA ARG A 88 10.46 -0.24 -9.29
C ARG A 88 9.60 0.77 -10.07
N CYS A 89 8.31 0.85 -9.74
CA CYS A 89 7.41 1.84 -10.34
C CYS A 89 7.83 3.26 -9.97
N TYR A 90 8.12 3.51 -8.69
CA TYR A 90 8.62 4.82 -8.24
C TYR A 90 9.97 5.17 -8.86
N GLU A 91 10.91 4.23 -8.97
CA GLU A 91 12.19 4.46 -9.67
C GLU A 91 11.95 4.87 -11.13
N LYS A 92 11.04 4.18 -11.83
CA LYS A 92 10.69 4.52 -13.21
C LYS A 92 10.11 5.94 -13.31
N TYR A 93 9.19 6.32 -12.41
CA TYR A 93 8.63 7.68 -12.41
C TYR A 93 9.66 8.75 -12.09
N LYS A 94 10.54 8.52 -11.10
CA LYS A 94 11.63 9.44 -10.78
C LYS A 94 12.51 9.69 -12.00
N ASN A 95 12.92 8.62 -12.70
CA ASN A 95 13.71 8.73 -13.91
C ASN A 95 12.95 9.46 -15.03
N HIS A 96 11.68 9.13 -15.24
CA HIS A 96 10.86 9.75 -16.28
C HIS A 96 10.66 11.25 -16.09
N PHE A 97 10.46 11.70 -14.85
CA PHE A 97 10.25 13.11 -14.51
C PHE A 97 11.53 13.86 -14.12
N GLY A 98 12.70 13.23 -14.20
CA GLY A 98 13.97 13.85 -13.80
C GLY A 98 14.08 14.18 -12.31
N ILE A 99 13.33 13.47 -11.45
CA ILE A 99 13.34 13.65 -9.99
C ILE A 99 14.50 12.82 -9.41
N LEU A 100 15.73 13.19 -9.78
CA LEU A 100 16.95 12.63 -9.22
C LEU A 100 17.56 13.69 -8.28
N SER A 101 17.30 13.48 -6.98
CA SER A 101 17.98 14.12 -5.83
C SER A 101 18.08 15.66 -5.81
N ASN A 102 17.02 16.32 -5.32
CA ASN A 102 17.13 17.58 -4.57
C ASN A 102 16.67 17.35 -3.11
N LEU A 103 17.19 16.30 -2.48
CA LEU A 103 17.07 16.10 -1.02
C LEU A 103 18.45 16.34 -0.41
N HIS A 104 18.81 17.61 -0.32
CA HIS A 104 19.69 18.15 0.70
C HIS A 104 18.84 19.02 1.62
#